data_AF-A0A177WVT8-F1
#
_entry.id   AF-A0A177WVT8-F1
#
_cell.length_a   1.000
_cell.length_b   1.000
_cell.length_c   1.000
_cell.angle_alpha   90.00
_cell.angle_beta   90.00
_cell.angle_gamma   90.00
#
_symmetry.space_group_name_H-M   'P 1'
#
loop_
_entity.id
_entity.type
_entity.pdbx_description
1 polymer ?
#
loop_
_entity_poly.entity_id
_entity_poly.type
_entity_poly.pdbx_seq_one_letter_code
_entity_poly.pdbx_strand_id
1 'polypeptide(L)'
;MWSSAIRSHALLYIQLIIISAVLWFSNVGASVTTTDSIAFDSNQATISPPLLVKRNRIETLTTTAECDFFLCSIAGTPQAATTFLLGTITLLINVIAFFLALYNMDYPPLRAKQLLLVGLGLMGGCCWFYGFMLAAGLLIVPDLLPSCPFWTVVVQISLGSLTIVTTILLRLYRLFRVIVQGSIYYVGKRIHISAFNEFRENKILLLFALVAFFFNLVFNATKLFHNSWAQMIVAMITLIIVHMNFWILIWEPLYACYFNREDYLMDFLIELNGAGQSSHGTSDPIYSNSTCNHVYPGHSSPLSTAFFLRDIPERFRPHIWEYPHVDATANKMVQASKVLKVPLVVTEHVPKTFGTTAAELDVTTAVCCLSKTKFSMWTDQVKDLVLNKLQSKSAVLFGIESHVCVTQTALDLLRNNIDVYVLADGVSSINKDEVKIALKRLEQAGAIITSSESILFQMMVDSTHEQFKAISKLVKDSKEASAAALETFGPNL
;
A
#
# COMPACT_ATOMS: atom_id res chain seq x y z
N MET A 1 -9.59 1.10 -14.30
CA MET A 1 -8.88 0.42 -15.40
C MET A 1 -7.42 0.39 -15.03
N TRP A 2 -6.81 -0.79 -14.96
CA TRP A 2 -5.45 -0.97 -14.44
C TRP A 2 -4.43 -0.32 -15.37
N SER A 3 -3.54 0.52 -14.83
CA SER A 3 -2.39 1.03 -15.58
C SER A 3 -1.56 -0.16 -16.07
N SER A 4 -1.50 -0.34 -17.39
CA SER A 4 -0.85 -1.45 -18.08
C SER A 4 0.67 -1.51 -17.84
N ALA A 5 1.27 -0.41 -17.37
CA ALA A 5 2.70 -0.26 -17.07
C ALA A 5 3.12 -0.93 -15.73
N ILE A 6 2.17 -1.07 -14.80
CA ILE A 6 2.41 -1.57 -13.44
C ILE A 6 2.39 -3.11 -13.47
N ARG A 7 1.40 -3.73 -14.12
CA ARG A 7 1.43 -5.19 -14.40
C ARG A 7 2.70 -5.66 -15.11
N SER A 8 3.32 -4.81 -15.94
CA SER A 8 4.45 -5.21 -16.77
C SER A 8 5.71 -5.52 -15.97
N HIS A 9 5.94 -4.93 -14.79
CA HIS A 9 7.20 -5.09 -14.05
C HIS A 9 7.25 -6.36 -13.18
N ALA A 10 6.15 -6.71 -12.49
CA ALA A 10 6.03 -8.02 -11.83
C ALA A 10 5.91 -9.15 -12.85
N LEU A 11 5.21 -8.93 -13.96
CA LEU A 11 5.26 -9.84 -15.10
C LEU A 11 6.66 -9.90 -15.70
N LEU A 12 7.46 -8.83 -15.71
CA LEU A 12 8.85 -8.84 -16.16
C LEU A 12 9.72 -9.66 -15.22
N TYR A 13 9.57 -9.55 -13.90
CA TYR A 13 10.32 -10.38 -12.95
C TYR A 13 9.91 -11.86 -13.05
N ILE A 14 8.60 -12.14 -13.14
CA ILE A 14 8.07 -13.49 -13.38
C ILE A 14 8.51 -14.00 -14.77
N GLN A 15 8.51 -13.15 -15.79
CA GLN A 15 9.02 -13.47 -17.14
C GLN A 15 10.52 -13.68 -17.10
N LEU A 16 11.29 -12.95 -16.31
CA LEU A 16 12.73 -13.15 -16.16
C LEU A 16 13.00 -14.48 -15.44
N ILE A 17 12.20 -14.86 -14.46
CA ILE A 17 12.27 -16.20 -13.84
C ILE A 17 11.86 -17.27 -14.86
N ILE A 18 10.77 -17.08 -15.61
CA ILE A 18 10.32 -18.01 -16.65
C ILE A 18 11.33 -18.10 -17.78
N ILE A 19 11.92 -17.00 -18.22
CA ILE A 19 12.97 -16.92 -19.25
C ILE A 19 14.24 -17.59 -18.72
N SER A 20 14.62 -17.36 -17.47
CA SER A 20 15.76 -18.05 -16.85
C SER A 20 15.50 -19.55 -16.75
N ALA A 21 14.28 -19.97 -16.41
CA ALA A 21 13.86 -21.36 -16.40
C ALA A 21 13.83 -21.96 -17.82
N VAL A 22 13.34 -21.22 -18.82
CA VAL A 22 13.27 -21.64 -20.23
C VAL A 22 14.66 -21.72 -20.85
N LEU A 23 15.54 -20.76 -20.61
CA LEU A 23 16.95 -20.80 -21.02
C LEU A 23 17.67 -21.97 -20.36
N TRP A 24 17.36 -22.25 -19.10
CA TRP A 24 17.81 -23.46 -18.42
C TRP A 24 17.24 -24.73 -19.08
N PHE A 25 15.95 -24.78 -19.45
CA PHE A 25 15.33 -25.89 -20.19
C PHE A 25 15.98 -26.11 -21.56
N SER A 26 16.31 -25.04 -22.29
CA SER A 26 17.01 -25.10 -23.59
C SER A 26 18.40 -25.71 -23.44
N ASN A 27 19.10 -25.43 -22.34
CA ASN A 27 20.40 -26.05 -22.02
C ASN A 27 20.26 -27.53 -21.56
N VAL A 28 19.15 -27.90 -20.91
CA VAL A 28 18.84 -29.30 -20.58
C VAL A 28 18.59 -30.11 -21.86
N GLY A 29 17.79 -29.58 -22.79
CA GLY A 29 17.50 -30.25 -24.07
C GLY A 29 18.75 -30.45 -24.96
N ALA A 30 19.72 -29.53 -24.91
CA ALA A 30 20.98 -29.63 -25.65
C ALA A 30 22.00 -30.60 -25.02
N SER A 31 21.90 -30.89 -23.71
CA SER A 31 22.78 -31.87 -23.05
C SER A 31 22.23 -33.30 -23.10
N VAL A 32 20.90 -33.48 -23.15
CA VAL A 32 20.28 -34.82 -23.25
C VAL A 32 20.58 -35.47 -24.61
N THR A 33 20.68 -34.69 -25.69
CA THR A 33 21.06 -35.20 -27.02
C THR A 33 22.53 -35.64 -27.11
N THR A 34 23.39 -35.22 -26.18
CA THR A 34 24.82 -35.61 -26.20
C THR A 34 25.13 -36.84 -25.34
N THR A 35 24.30 -37.18 -24.34
CA THR A 35 24.50 -38.39 -23.52
C THR A 35 23.87 -39.67 -24.07
N ASP A 36 22.86 -39.58 -24.94
CA ASP A 36 22.22 -40.77 -25.55
C ASP A 36 22.93 -41.28 -26.83
N SER A 37 24.06 -40.70 -27.20
CA SER A 37 24.88 -41.11 -28.36
C SER A 37 26.16 -41.87 -27.98
N ILE A 38 26.11 -42.69 -26.93
CA ILE A 38 27.10 -43.77 -26.79
C ILE A 38 26.75 -44.83 -27.83
N ALA A 39 27.54 -44.84 -28.90
CA ALA A 39 27.44 -45.71 -30.04
C ALA A 39 27.27 -47.19 -29.65
N PHE A 40 26.23 -47.79 -30.21
CA PHE A 40 26.08 -49.24 -30.33
C PHE A 40 27.10 -49.71 -31.36
N ASP A 41 28.33 -50.01 -30.93
CA ASP A 41 29.33 -50.62 -31.83
C ASP A 41 29.17 -52.14 -31.80
N SER A 42 28.42 -52.64 -32.79
CA SER A 42 28.33 -54.05 -33.11
C SER A 42 29.57 -54.47 -33.89
N ASN A 43 30.48 -55.25 -33.27
CA ASN A 43 31.23 -56.38 -33.87
C ASN A 43 32.50 -56.70 -33.09
N GLN A 44 32.51 -57.82 -32.35
CA GLN A 44 33.44 -58.94 -32.56
C GLN A 44 33.24 -60.01 -31.48
N ALA A 45 32.80 -61.18 -31.93
CA ALA A 45 32.90 -62.42 -31.17
C ALA A 45 34.28 -63.06 -31.43
N THR A 46 34.98 -63.47 -30.38
CA THR A 46 35.89 -64.64 -30.43
C THR A 46 36.09 -65.21 -29.02
N ILE A 47 36.16 -66.54 -28.98
CA ILE A 47 36.02 -67.44 -27.82
C ILE A 47 37.40 -67.85 -27.29
N SER A 48 37.62 -67.87 -25.95
CA SER A 48 38.21 -68.98 -25.14
C SER A 48 38.63 -68.55 -23.69
N PRO A 49 38.66 -69.45 -22.67
CA PRO A 49 38.64 -69.12 -21.23
C PRO A 49 39.93 -69.51 -20.45
N PRO A 50 39.93 -69.64 -19.10
CA PRO A 50 40.07 -68.59 -18.08
C PRO A 50 41.42 -68.68 -17.32
N LEU A 51 41.96 -67.57 -16.79
CA LEU A 51 43.08 -67.63 -15.83
C LEU A 51 42.86 -66.76 -14.59
N LEU A 52 42.89 -67.47 -13.47
CA LEU A 52 42.95 -67.06 -12.08
C LEU A 52 43.98 -65.94 -11.81
N VAL A 53 43.53 -64.82 -11.25
CA VAL A 53 44.37 -64.01 -10.34
C VAL A 53 43.56 -63.60 -9.11
N LYS A 54 44.13 -63.96 -7.97
CA LYS A 54 43.69 -63.76 -6.59
C LYS A 54 43.46 -62.28 -6.23
N ARG A 55 42.25 -62.01 -5.73
CA ARG A 55 41.94 -61.46 -4.40
C ARG A 55 43.11 -60.82 -3.61
N ASN A 56 43.06 -59.50 -3.44
CA ASN A 56 43.50 -58.71 -2.28
C ASN A 56 42.64 -57.42 -2.30
N ARG A 57 41.46 -57.39 -1.67
CA ARG A 57 41.21 -56.94 -0.29
C ARG A 57 42.03 -55.69 0.07
N ILE A 58 41.49 -54.52 -0.25
CA ILE A 58 41.62 -53.33 0.61
C ILE A 58 40.20 -52.99 1.05
N GLU A 59 40.03 -52.96 2.37
CA GLU A 59 38.80 -52.69 3.08
C GLU A 59 38.40 -51.22 2.89
N THR A 60 37.15 -51.00 2.47
CA THR A 60 36.34 -49.92 3.04
C THR A 60 34.90 -50.40 3.03
N LEU A 61 34.56 -51.13 4.09
CA LEU A 61 33.18 -51.31 4.54
C LEU A 61 32.67 -49.93 4.98
N THR A 62 32.02 -49.22 4.05
CA THR A 62 31.05 -48.18 4.40
C THR A 62 29.74 -48.57 3.74
N THR A 63 28.93 -49.32 4.48
CA THR A 63 27.47 -49.16 4.58
C THR A 63 26.76 -48.50 3.39
N THR A 64 26.57 -49.22 2.28
CA THR A 64 25.70 -48.79 1.17
C THR A 64 24.93 -49.97 0.60
N ALA A 65 24.04 -50.58 1.38
CA ALA A 65 23.22 -51.69 0.88
C ALA A 65 21.76 -51.70 1.38
N GLU A 66 21.25 -50.62 1.99
CA GLU A 66 19.82 -50.50 2.34
C GLU A 66 19.22 -49.13 1.99
N CYS A 67 19.61 -48.56 0.85
CA CYS A 67 18.92 -47.40 0.25
C CYS A 67 18.66 -47.54 -1.27
N ASP A 68 18.77 -48.75 -1.83
CA ASP A 68 18.65 -48.97 -3.28
C ASP A 68 17.19 -49.05 -3.79
N PHE A 69 16.19 -48.79 -2.95
CA PHE A 69 14.79 -48.82 -3.37
C PHE A 69 14.22 -47.44 -3.76
N PHE A 70 14.89 -46.32 -3.48
CA PHE A 70 14.25 -44.99 -3.58
C PHE A 70 15.04 -43.83 -4.21
N LEU A 71 16.33 -43.95 -4.56
CA LEU A 71 17.11 -42.75 -4.95
C LEU A 71 18.00 -43.00 -6.17
N CYS A 72 17.62 -42.40 -7.30
CA CYS A 72 18.60 -41.99 -8.32
C CYS A 72 19.08 -40.59 -7.92
N SER A 73 20.09 -40.51 -7.06
CA SER A 73 20.66 -39.21 -6.66
C SER A 73 21.48 -38.64 -7.80
N ILE A 74 21.07 -37.48 -8.31
CA ILE A 74 21.82 -36.69 -9.29
C ILE A 74 22.53 -35.50 -8.64
N ALA A 75 22.72 -35.54 -7.32
CA ALA A 75 23.51 -34.56 -6.61
C ALA A 75 24.92 -34.48 -7.22
N GLY A 76 25.39 -33.25 -7.44
CA GLY A 76 26.67 -33.01 -8.12
C GLY A 76 26.57 -32.85 -9.65
N THR A 77 25.39 -33.06 -10.26
CA THR A 77 25.18 -32.68 -11.66
C THR A 77 25.17 -31.16 -11.83
N PRO A 78 25.68 -30.62 -12.96
CA PRO A 78 25.62 -29.18 -13.25
C PRO A 78 24.20 -28.60 -13.18
N GLN A 79 23.21 -29.40 -13.54
CA GLN A 79 21.81 -28.96 -13.58
C GLN A 79 21.17 -28.90 -12.18
N ALA A 80 21.52 -29.82 -11.26
CA ALA A 80 21.12 -29.72 -9.87
C ALA A 80 21.80 -28.52 -9.18
N ALA A 81 23.09 -28.29 -9.45
CA ALA A 81 23.85 -27.17 -8.90
C ALA A 81 23.30 -25.81 -9.36
N THR A 82 22.99 -25.66 -10.65
CA THR A 82 22.37 -24.44 -11.21
C THR A 82 20.98 -24.18 -10.63
N THR A 83 20.17 -25.23 -10.50
CA THR A 83 18.85 -25.16 -9.87
C THR A 83 18.92 -24.69 -8.41
N PHE A 84 19.85 -25.25 -7.64
CA PHE A 84 20.10 -24.85 -6.25
C PHE A 84 20.57 -23.39 -6.17
N LEU A 85 21.53 -22.99 -7.00
CA LEU A 85 22.06 -21.63 -7.02
C LEU A 85 20.99 -20.60 -7.41
N LEU A 86 20.22 -20.86 -8.46
CA LEU A 86 19.11 -20.02 -8.89
C LEU A 86 18.04 -19.89 -7.80
N GLY A 87 17.66 -21.01 -7.18
CA GLY A 87 16.73 -21.03 -6.06
C GLY A 87 17.24 -20.19 -4.89
N THR A 88 18.51 -20.35 -4.52
CA THR A 88 19.14 -19.62 -3.41
C THR A 88 19.18 -18.12 -3.67
N ILE A 89 19.67 -17.69 -4.83
CA ILE A 89 19.78 -16.28 -5.19
C ILE A 89 18.40 -15.63 -5.22
N THR A 90 17.44 -16.26 -5.89
CA THR A 90 16.11 -15.66 -6.04
C THR A 90 15.35 -15.63 -4.72
N LEU A 91 15.42 -16.68 -3.89
CA LEU A 91 14.84 -16.66 -2.54
C LEU A 91 15.51 -15.61 -1.64
N LEU A 92 16.82 -15.38 -1.78
CA LEU A 92 17.50 -14.30 -1.06
C LEU A 92 16.96 -12.92 -1.47
N ILE A 93 16.66 -12.69 -2.74
CA ILE A 93 15.99 -11.45 -3.19
C ILE A 93 14.64 -11.29 -2.49
N ASN A 94 13.85 -12.36 -2.34
CA ASN A 94 12.58 -12.30 -1.61
C ASN A 94 12.79 -11.95 -0.13
N VAL A 95 13.81 -12.53 0.50
CA VAL A 95 14.17 -12.23 1.90
C VAL A 95 14.58 -10.76 2.05
N ILE A 96 15.41 -10.23 1.15
CA ILE A 96 15.80 -8.81 1.15
C ILE A 96 14.56 -7.92 0.97
N ALA A 97 13.71 -8.21 -0.01
CA ALA A 97 12.47 -7.48 -0.26
C ALA A 97 11.54 -7.50 0.96
N PHE A 98 11.47 -8.64 1.66
CA PHE A 98 10.70 -8.77 2.90
C PHE A 98 11.25 -7.87 4.01
N PHE A 99 12.57 -7.83 4.21
CA PHE A 99 13.17 -6.93 5.20
C PHE A 99 13.02 -5.45 4.82
N LEU A 100 13.10 -5.10 3.53
CA LEU A 100 12.80 -3.75 3.06
C LEU A 100 11.33 -3.38 3.33
N ALA A 101 10.40 -4.31 3.13
CA ALA A 101 9.00 -4.12 3.48
C ALA A 101 8.81 -3.93 4.99
N LEU A 102 9.52 -4.69 5.83
CA LEU A 102 9.50 -4.55 7.28
C LEU A 102 10.09 -3.21 7.75
N TYR A 103 11.18 -2.75 7.13
CA TYR A 103 11.80 -1.47 7.44
C TYR A 103 10.83 -0.30 7.19
N ASN A 104 9.97 -0.42 6.16
CA ASN A 104 8.97 0.59 5.81
C ASN A 104 7.56 0.27 6.33
N MET A 105 7.43 -0.39 7.50
CA MET A 105 6.11 -0.73 8.07
C MET A 105 5.24 0.49 8.43
N ASP A 106 5.83 1.68 8.52
CA ASP A 106 5.08 2.93 8.72
C ASP A 106 4.25 3.30 7.47
N TYR A 107 4.54 2.71 6.31
CA TYR A 107 3.75 2.91 5.09
C TYR A 107 2.43 2.13 5.15
N PRO A 108 1.26 2.82 5.19
CA PRO A 108 -0.04 2.18 5.41
C PRO A 108 -0.41 1.06 4.42
N PRO A 109 -0.16 1.17 3.10
CA PRO A 109 -0.45 0.11 2.14
C PRO A 109 0.37 -1.18 2.40
N LEU A 110 1.62 -1.05 2.84
CA LEU A 110 2.42 -2.20 3.26
C LEU A 110 1.85 -2.82 4.53
N ARG A 111 1.60 -2.01 5.56
CA ARG A 111 1.05 -2.47 6.84
C ARG A 111 -0.25 -3.27 6.68
N ALA A 112 -1.10 -2.89 5.73
CA ALA A 112 -2.36 -3.57 5.43
C ALA A 112 -2.17 -5.02 4.96
N LYS A 113 -1.06 -5.37 4.31
CA LYS A 113 -0.78 -6.72 3.77
C LYS A 113 -0.43 -7.77 4.84
N GLN A 114 -0.41 -7.40 6.12
CA GLN A 114 -0.11 -8.31 7.25
C GLN A 114 1.27 -9.00 7.09
N LEU A 115 2.34 -8.21 7.04
CA LEU A 115 3.71 -8.68 6.73
C LEU A 115 4.14 -9.91 7.54
N LEU A 116 3.75 -10.05 8.81
CA LEU A 116 4.08 -11.24 9.60
C LEU A 116 3.57 -12.55 8.97
N LEU A 117 2.35 -12.56 8.43
CA LEU A 117 1.80 -13.73 7.75
C LEU A 117 2.49 -13.94 6.40
N VAL A 118 2.92 -12.86 5.72
CA VAL A 118 3.70 -12.98 4.48
C VAL A 118 5.08 -13.56 4.74
N GLY A 119 5.74 -13.17 5.84
CA GLY A 119 7.02 -13.73 6.28
C GLY A 119 6.91 -15.21 6.63
N LEU A 120 5.85 -15.63 7.34
CA LEU A 120 5.56 -17.05 7.59
C LEU A 120 5.35 -17.83 6.30
N GLY A 121 4.66 -17.23 5.32
CA GLY A 121 4.48 -17.81 3.98
C GLY A 121 5.80 -17.97 3.22
N LEU A 122 6.68 -16.96 3.29
CA LEU A 122 8.01 -17.01 2.68
C LEU A 122 8.88 -18.10 3.33
N MET A 123 8.85 -18.21 4.66
CA MET A 123 9.56 -19.28 5.38
C MET A 123 9.06 -20.66 4.96
N GLY A 124 7.74 -20.84 4.86
CA GLY A 124 7.15 -22.07 4.31
C GLY A 124 7.58 -22.32 2.86
N GLY A 125 7.68 -21.29 2.02
CA GLY A 125 8.20 -21.40 0.67
C GLY A 125 9.64 -21.91 0.60
N CYS A 126 10.52 -21.37 1.44
CA CYS A 126 11.89 -21.85 1.57
C CYS A 126 11.94 -23.32 2.02
N CYS A 127 11.18 -23.68 3.06
CA CYS A 127 11.09 -25.07 3.54
C CYS A 127 10.56 -26.01 2.46
N TRP A 128 9.61 -25.57 1.64
CA TRP A 128 9.06 -26.36 0.56
C TRP A 128 10.11 -26.65 -0.53
N PHE A 129 10.81 -25.61 -1.00
CA PHE A 129 11.83 -25.74 -2.04
C PHE A 129 13.04 -26.57 -1.59
N TYR A 130 13.65 -26.23 -0.46
CA TYR A 130 14.82 -26.96 0.03
C TYR A 130 14.46 -28.36 0.54
N GLY A 131 13.27 -28.53 1.13
CA GLY A 131 12.74 -29.84 1.49
C GLY A 131 12.59 -30.75 0.28
N PHE A 132 12.08 -30.21 -0.84
CA PHE A 132 12.02 -30.95 -2.10
C PHE A 132 13.40 -31.30 -2.65
N MET A 133 14.35 -30.35 -2.64
CA MET A 133 15.73 -30.59 -3.09
C MET A 133 16.41 -31.74 -2.35
N LEU A 134 16.22 -31.79 -1.02
CA LEU A 134 16.76 -32.83 -0.16
C LEU A 134 16.01 -34.16 -0.36
N ALA A 135 14.68 -34.13 -0.43
CA ALA A 135 13.85 -35.32 -0.65
C ALA A 135 14.10 -35.99 -2.01
N ALA A 136 14.30 -35.20 -3.07
CA ALA A 136 14.61 -35.68 -4.41
C ALA A 136 16.09 -36.08 -4.59
N GLY A 137 16.94 -35.88 -3.58
CA GLY A 137 18.37 -36.18 -3.66
C GLY A 137 19.13 -35.28 -4.64
N LEU A 138 18.62 -34.06 -4.89
CA LEU A 138 19.26 -33.01 -5.70
C LEU A 138 20.31 -32.23 -4.89
N LEU A 139 20.12 -32.17 -3.57
CA LEU A 139 21.04 -31.60 -2.60
C LEU A 139 21.43 -32.69 -1.59
N ILE A 140 22.72 -32.89 -1.36
CA ILE A 140 23.23 -33.76 -0.30
C ILE A 140 23.96 -32.88 0.71
N VAL A 141 23.54 -32.95 1.97
CA VAL A 141 24.25 -32.32 3.08
C VAL A 141 24.86 -33.45 3.93
N PRO A 142 26.19 -33.58 3.99
CA PRO A 142 26.85 -34.54 4.88
C PRO A 142 26.39 -34.32 6.32
N ASP A 143 26.16 -35.40 7.06
CA ASP A 143 25.80 -35.39 8.49
C ASP A 143 24.41 -34.87 8.87
N LEU A 144 23.59 -34.42 7.90
CA LEU A 144 22.25 -33.89 8.16
C LEU A 144 21.17 -34.99 8.01
N LEU A 145 20.88 -35.69 9.12
CA LEU A 145 19.80 -36.69 9.33
C LEU A 145 19.50 -37.65 8.14
N PRO A 146 19.85 -38.95 8.25
CA PRO A 146 19.60 -39.92 7.19
C PRO A 146 18.15 -40.41 7.24
N SER A 147 17.20 -39.69 6.65
CA SER A 147 15.84 -40.22 6.42
C SER A 147 15.09 -39.48 5.31
N CYS A 148 14.93 -40.12 4.14
CA CYS A 148 14.04 -39.71 3.05
C CYS A 148 12.61 -39.32 3.49
N PRO A 149 12.00 -39.96 4.52
CA PRO A 149 10.67 -39.57 5.01
C PRO A 149 10.65 -38.24 5.77
N PHE A 150 11.71 -37.91 6.51
CA PHE A 150 11.77 -36.69 7.31
C PHE A 150 11.71 -35.45 6.40
N TRP A 151 12.59 -35.40 5.41
CA TRP A 151 12.64 -34.27 4.47
C TRP A 151 11.36 -34.13 3.64
N THR A 152 10.78 -35.25 3.22
CA THR A 152 9.56 -35.26 2.40
C THR A 152 8.33 -34.88 3.23
N VAL A 153 8.09 -35.53 4.38
CA VAL A 153 6.85 -35.34 5.15
C VAL A 153 6.93 -34.13 6.08
N VAL A 154 8.05 -33.95 6.76
CA VAL A 154 8.19 -32.89 7.77
C VAL A 154 8.55 -31.58 7.10
N VAL A 155 9.60 -31.54 6.29
CA VAL A 155 10.12 -30.26 5.79
C VAL A 155 9.37 -29.79 4.55
N GLN A 156 9.23 -30.63 3.52
CA GLN A 156 8.56 -30.27 2.28
C GLN A 156 7.04 -30.11 2.48
N ILE A 157 6.38 -31.13 3.04
CA ILE A 157 4.92 -31.15 3.18
C ILE A 157 4.47 -30.28 4.36
N SER A 158 4.93 -30.56 5.57
CA SER A 158 4.39 -29.92 6.79
C SER A 158 4.89 -28.48 6.99
N LEU A 159 6.20 -28.29 7.13
CA LEU A 159 6.78 -26.96 7.31
C LEU A 159 6.74 -26.12 6.02
N GLY A 160 6.66 -26.78 4.86
CA GLY A 160 6.58 -26.12 3.57
C GLY A 160 5.16 -25.83 3.12
N SER A 161 4.62 -26.70 2.28
CA SER A 161 3.37 -26.50 1.56
C SER A 161 2.14 -26.24 2.48
N LEU A 162 2.01 -26.98 3.59
CA LEU A 162 0.91 -26.78 4.54
C LEU A 162 1.01 -25.44 5.27
N THR A 163 2.22 -24.95 5.55
CA THR A 163 2.42 -23.62 6.14
C THR A 163 1.97 -22.51 5.17
N ILE A 164 2.25 -22.64 3.87
CA ILE A 164 1.75 -21.71 2.85
C ILE A 164 0.23 -21.74 2.77
N VAL A 165 -0.37 -22.93 2.68
CA VAL A 165 -1.84 -23.06 2.63
C VAL A 165 -2.48 -22.48 3.89
N THR A 166 -1.90 -22.78 5.06
CA THR A 166 -2.40 -22.27 6.35
C THR A 166 -2.29 -20.75 6.44
N THR A 167 -1.18 -20.15 6.00
CA THR A 167 -1.03 -18.68 6.03
C THR A 167 -2.03 -18.01 5.10
N ILE A 168 -2.28 -18.54 3.91
CA ILE A 168 -3.31 -18.02 2.98
C ILE A 168 -4.71 -18.17 3.58
N LEU A 169 -5.03 -19.32 4.19
CA LEU A 169 -6.32 -19.54 4.85
C LEU A 169 -6.54 -18.60 6.02
N LEU A 170 -5.52 -18.35 6.85
CA LEU A 170 -5.59 -17.39 7.96
C LEU A 170 -5.81 -15.97 7.45
N ARG A 171 -5.18 -15.58 6.35
CA ARG A 171 -5.41 -14.27 5.71
C ARG A 171 -6.83 -14.14 5.16
N LEU A 172 -7.32 -15.16 4.44
CA LEU A 172 -8.69 -15.21 3.96
C LEU A 172 -9.70 -15.17 5.11
N TYR A 173 -9.45 -15.89 6.20
CA TYR A 173 -10.28 -15.88 7.39
C TYR A 173 -10.31 -14.50 8.07
N ARG A 174 -9.17 -13.83 8.20
CA ARG A 174 -9.10 -12.47 8.74
C ARG A 174 -9.85 -11.48 7.86
N LEU A 175 -9.64 -11.53 6.54
CA LEU A 175 -10.37 -10.70 5.59
C LEU A 175 -11.88 -10.96 5.68
N PHE A 176 -12.29 -12.23 5.72
CA PHE A 176 -13.69 -12.61 5.88
C PHE A 176 -14.28 -12.09 7.21
N ARG A 177 -13.57 -12.22 8.33
CA ARG A 177 -13.99 -11.68 9.64
C ARG A 177 -14.19 -10.18 9.59
N VAL A 178 -13.25 -9.43 9.01
CA VAL A 178 -13.35 -7.97 8.88
C VAL A 178 -14.56 -7.59 8.01
N ILE A 179 -14.75 -8.28 6.88
CA ILE A 179 -15.89 -8.05 5.97
C ILE A 179 -17.22 -8.40 6.64
N VAL A 180 -17.32 -9.53 7.34
CA VAL A 180 -18.57 -10.02 7.95
C VAL A 180 -18.93 -9.25 9.21
N GLN A 181 -17.98 -9.00 10.12
CA GLN A 181 -18.23 -8.20 11.31
C GLN A 181 -18.50 -6.73 10.95
N GLY A 182 -17.84 -6.20 9.92
CA GLY A 182 -18.19 -4.91 9.32
C GLY A 182 -19.61 -4.92 8.74
N SER A 183 -20.01 -5.97 8.03
CA SER A 183 -21.34 -6.08 7.40
C SER A 183 -22.49 -6.22 8.42
N ILE A 184 -22.26 -6.87 9.57
CA ILE A 184 -23.26 -7.00 10.65
C ILE A 184 -23.43 -5.69 11.43
N TYR A 185 -22.41 -4.83 11.50
CA TYR A 185 -22.52 -3.50 12.12
C TYR A 185 -23.21 -2.47 11.21
N TYR A 186 -23.25 -2.72 9.89
CA TYR A 186 -23.77 -1.81 8.85
C TYR A 186 -24.90 -2.44 8.01
N VAL A 187 -25.90 -3.05 8.66
CA VAL A 187 -27.05 -3.75 8.01
C VAL A 187 -27.89 -2.86 7.07
N GLY A 188 -27.66 -1.54 7.01
CA GLY A 188 -28.40 -0.61 6.15
C GLY A 188 -27.74 -0.20 4.82
N LYS A 189 -26.46 -0.52 4.54
CA LYS A 189 -25.79 -0.09 3.30
C LYS A 189 -25.04 -1.25 2.66
N ARG A 190 -25.43 -1.62 1.43
CA ARG A 190 -24.68 -2.60 0.61
C ARG A 190 -23.30 -2.04 0.29
N ILE A 191 -22.28 -2.49 1.03
CA ILE A 191 -20.88 -2.21 0.72
C ILE A 191 -20.53 -3.01 -0.55
N HIS A 192 -20.14 -2.32 -1.62
CA HIS A 192 -19.69 -2.97 -2.85
C HIS A 192 -18.25 -3.47 -2.66
N ILE A 193 -18.07 -4.80 -2.74
CA ILE A 193 -16.86 -5.58 -2.41
C ILE A 193 -15.72 -5.40 -3.45
N SER A 194 -15.76 -4.37 -4.31
CA SER A 194 -14.73 -4.16 -5.34
C SER A 194 -13.40 -3.63 -4.81
N ALA A 195 -13.37 -3.11 -3.57
CA ALA A 195 -12.19 -2.51 -2.94
C ALA A 195 -11.17 -3.50 -2.36
N PHE A 196 -11.46 -4.81 -2.31
CA PHE A 196 -10.49 -5.79 -1.82
C PHE A 196 -9.90 -6.63 -2.95
N ASN A 197 -9.03 -6.00 -3.75
CA ASN A 197 -8.13 -6.72 -4.65
C ASN A 197 -7.39 -7.85 -3.91
N GLU A 198 -7.09 -7.62 -2.62
CA GLU A 198 -6.43 -8.58 -1.73
C GLU A 198 -7.22 -9.88 -1.49
N PHE A 199 -8.57 -9.84 -1.47
CA PHE A 199 -9.36 -11.06 -1.34
C PHE A 199 -9.29 -11.93 -2.60
N ARG A 200 -9.26 -11.28 -3.77
CA ARG A 200 -9.07 -11.96 -5.06
C ARG A 200 -7.64 -12.50 -5.20
N GLU A 201 -6.63 -11.71 -4.84
CA GLU A 201 -5.23 -12.13 -4.79
C GLU A 201 -5.07 -13.39 -3.93
N ASN A 202 -5.56 -13.38 -2.69
CA ASN A 202 -5.44 -14.54 -1.79
C ASN A 202 -6.21 -15.78 -2.29
N LYS A 203 -7.33 -15.62 -2.99
CA LYS A 203 -8.03 -16.75 -3.63
C LYS A 203 -7.24 -17.37 -4.77
N ILE A 204 -6.65 -16.53 -5.63
CA ILE A 204 -5.80 -16.99 -6.73
C ILE A 204 -4.58 -17.72 -6.17
N LEU A 205 -3.94 -17.16 -5.14
CA LEU A 205 -2.81 -17.79 -4.45
C LEU A 205 -3.20 -19.12 -3.80
N LEU A 206 -4.36 -19.19 -3.15
CA LEU A 206 -4.87 -20.44 -2.57
C LEU A 206 -5.04 -21.52 -3.64
N LEU A 207 -5.62 -21.15 -4.79
CA LEU A 207 -5.79 -22.09 -5.91
C LEU A 207 -4.45 -22.63 -6.39
N PHE A 208 -3.47 -21.75 -6.65
CA PHE A 208 -2.13 -22.18 -7.07
C PHE A 208 -1.44 -23.05 -6.03
N ALA A 209 -1.51 -22.67 -4.75
CA ALA A 209 -0.92 -23.44 -3.65
C ALA A 209 -1.54 -24.84 -3.52
N LEU A 210 -2.87 -24.96 -3.62
CA LEU A 210 -3.56 -26.25 -3.56
C LEU A 210 -3.24 -27.11 -4.77
N VAL A 211 -3.29 -26.56 -5.98
CA VAL A 211 -2.96 -27.30 -7.21
C VAL A 211 -1.54 -27.87 -7.12
N ALA A 212 -0.58 -27.07 -6.66
CA ALA A 212 0.80 -27.51 -6.53
C ALA A 212 1.05 -28.45 -5.35
N PHE A 213 0.30 -28.31 -4.26
CA PHE A 213 0.29 -29.28 -3.17
C PHE A 213 -0.15 -30.66 -3.67
N PHE A 214 -1.31 -30.73 -4.34
CA PHE A 214 -1.82 -31.99 -4.89
C PHE A 214 -0.92 -32.56 -5.99
N PHE A 215 -0.39 -31.69 -6.86
CA PHE A 215 0.57 -32.11 -7.88
C PHE A 215 1.84 -32.71 -7.25
N ASN A 216 2.44 -32.07 -6.24
CA ASN A 216 3.60 -32.60 -5.53
C ASN A 216 3.27 -33.92 -4.80
N LEU A 217 2.08 -34.03 -4.20
CA LEU A 217 1.64 -35.25 -3.53
C LEU A 217 1.53 -36.42 -4.52
N VAL A 218 0.89 -36.20 -5.67
CA VAL A 218 0.76 -37.20 -6.74
C VAL A 218 2.13 -37.51 -7.34
N PHE A 219 2.95 -36.50 -7.62
CA PHE A 219 4.31 -36.68 -8.16
C PHE A 219 5.15 -37.57 -7.24
N ASN A 220 5.23 -37.24 -5.94
CA ASN A 220 5.96 -38.00 -4.93
C ASN A 220 5.42 -39.44 -4.76
N ALA A 221 4.15 -39.69 -5.06
CA ALA A 221 3.53 -41.02 -4.98
C ALA A 221 3.67 -41.86 -6.27
N THR A 222 4.18 -41.28 -7.36
CA THR A 222 4.26 -41.95 -8.67
C THR A 222 5.69 -42.35 -9.03
N LYS A 223 5.82 -43.32 -9.96
CA LYS A 223 7.12 -43.69 -10.53
C LYS A 223 7.83 -42.54 -11.26
N LEU A 224 7.09 -41.49 -11.64
CA LEU A 224 7.65 -40.26 -12.24
C LEU A 224 8.65 -39.57 -11.29
N PHE A 225 8.52 -39.73 -9.97
CA PHE A 225 9.49 -39.21 -9.00
C PHE A 225 10.90 -39.74 -9.20
N HIS A 226 11.06 -40.89 -9.84
CA HIS A 226 12.37 -41.53 -10.03
C HIS A 226 13.12 -40.99 -11.25
N ASN A 227 12.43 -40.19 -12.09
CA ASN A 227 13.03 -39.56 -13.25
C ASN A 227 13.68 -38.24 -12.86
N SER A 228 15.00 -38.13 -13.00
CA SER A 228 15.78 -36.97 -12.59
C SER A 228 15.37 -35.67 -13.32
N TRP A 229 15.07 -35.75 -14.62
CA TRP A 229 14.44 -34.66 -15.39
C TRP A 229 13.18 -34.16 -14.67
N ALA A 230 12.32 -35.09 -14.24
CA ALA A 230 10.99 -34.74 -13.75
C ALA A 230 11.09 -34.08 -12.39
N GLN A 231 12.01 -34.55 -11.54
CA GLN A 231 12.35 -33.90 -10.29
C GLN A 231 12.78 -32.45 -10.50
N MET A 232 13.63 -32.19 -11.49
CA MET A 232 14.11 -30.82 -11.76
C MET A 232 13.00 -29.90 -12.30
N ILE A 233 12.06 -30.42 -13.10
CA ILE A 233 10.86 -29.67 -13.50
C ILE A 233 10.01 -29.30 -12.28
N VAL A 234 9.75 -30.27 -11.40
CA VAL A 234 8.93 -30.04 -10.19
C VAL A 234 9.62 -29.06 -9.25
N ALA A 235 10.96 -29.09 -9.15
CA ALA A 235 11.72 -28.08 -8.43
C ALA A 235 11.50 -26.66 -8.98
N MET A 236 11.56 -26.48 -10.30
CA MET A 236 11.33 -25.18 -10.94
C MET A 236 9.91 -24.68 -10.75
N ILE A 237 8.92 -25.57 -10.90
CA ILE A 237 7.51 -25.23 -10.64
C ILE A 237 7.33 -24.80 -9.18
N THR A 238 7.88 -25.56 -8.24
CA THR A 238 7.84 -25.22 -6.80
C THR A 238 8.46 -23.85 -6.56
N LEU A 239 9.62 -23.56 -7.15
CA LEU A 239 10.28 -22.27 -7.02
C LEU A 239 9.41 -21.12 -7.55
N ILE A 240 8.85 -21.25 -8.75
CA ILE A 240 7.95 -20.26 -9.36
C ILE A 240 6.76 -19.97 -8.44
N ILE A 241 6.17 -21.01 -7.85
CA ILE A 241 5.00 -20.87 -6.99
C ILE A 241 5.35 -20.15 -5.70
N VAL A 242 6.50 -20.45 -5.09
CA VAL A 242 6.99 -19.72 -3.92
C VAL A 242 7.17 -18.24 -4.24
N HIS A 243 7.74 -17.92 -5.39
CA HIS A 243 7.90 -16.54 -5.86
C HIS A 243 6.56 -15.85 -6.10
N MET A 244 5.62 -16.50 -6.78
CA MET A 244 4.29 -15.94 -7.03
C MET A 244 3.55 -15.66 -5.72
N ASN A 245 3.62 -16.58 -4.74
CA ASN A 245 2.99 -16.40 -3.44
C ASN A 245 3.53 -15.19 -2.67
N PHE A 246 4.82 -14.88 -2.83
CA PHE A 246 5.43 -13.71 -2.20
C PHE A 246 5.15 -12.41 -2.97
N TRP A 247 5.53 -12.37 -4.24
CA TRP A 247 5.54 -11.14 -5.02
C TRP A 247 4.13 -10.63 -5.35
N ILE A 248 3.15 -11.50 -5.65
CA ILE A 248 1.78 -11.05 -5.94
C ILE A 248 1.22 -10.13 -4.84
N LEU A 249 1.67 -10.32 -3.60
CA LEU A 249 1.19 -9.57 -2.44
C LEU A 249 1.97 -8.29 -2.16
N ILE A 250 3.30 -8.36 -2.24
CA ILE A 250 4.20 -7.32 -1.75
C ILE A 250 4.67 -6.40 -2.88
N TRP A 251 4.76 -6.88 -4.12
CA TRP A 251 5.49 -6.18 -5.17
C TRP A 251 4.96 -4.76 -5.39
N GLU A 252 3.64 -4.59 -5.47
CA GLU A 252 2.98 -3.33 -5.79
C GLU A 252 3.14 -2.30 -4.67
N PRO A 253 2.77 -2.59 -3.41
CA PRO A 253 2.98 -1.64 -2.32
C PRO A 253 4.45 -1.40 -1.99
N LEU A 254 5.33 -2.38 -2.19
CA LEU A 254 6.77 -2.21 -1.97
C LEU A 254 7.41 -1.32 -3.05
N TYR A 255 7.08 -1.55 -4.32
CA TYR A 255 7.54 -0.71 -5.42
C TYR A 255 7.04 0.73 -5.24
N ALA A 256 5.75 0.89 -4.97
CA ALA A 256 5.14 2.18 -4.71
C ALA A 256 5.84 2.92 -3.57
N CYS A 257 6.16 2.25 -2.46
CA CYS A 257 6.84 2.85 -1.33
C CYS A 257 8.17 3.55 -1.70
N TYR A 258 8.90 3.04 -2.70
CA TYR A 258 10.20 3.58 -3.12
C TYR A 258 10.13 4.52 -4.33
N PHE A 259 9.19 4.32 -5.25
CA PHE A 259 9.17 5.03 -6.54
C PHE A 259 7.96 5.94 -6.75
N ASN A 260 6.81 5.65 -6.12
CA ASN A 260 5.55 6.38 -6.29
C ASN A 260 4.77 6.45 -4.96
N ARG A 261 5.46 6.87 -3.90
CA ARG A 261 5.00 6.69 -2.52
C ARG A 261 3.70 7.43 -2.25
N GLU A 262 3.63 8.69 -2.67
CA GLU A 262 2.51 9.59 -2.42
C GLU A 262 1.32 9.22 -3.31
N ASP A 263 1.51 9.06 -4.62
CA ASP A 263 0.44 8.70 -5.56
C ASP A 263 -0.28 7.41 -5.15
N TYR A 264 0.47 6.35 -4.86
CA TYR A 264 -0.10 5.07 -4.45
C TYR A 264 -0.74 5.11 -3.06
N LEU A 265 -0.18 5.92 -2.15
CA LEU A 265 -0.79 6.13 -0.84
C LEU A 265 -2.14 6.85 -0.99
N MET A 266 -2.21 7.85 -1.86
CA MET A 266 -3.44 8.58 -2.13
C MET A 266 -4.49 7.68 -2.78
N ASP A 267 -4.12 6.90 -3.80
CA ASP A 267 -5.02 5.91 -4.41
C ASP A 267 -5.53 4.90 -3.36
N PHE A 268 -4.65 4.38 -2.50
CA PHE A 268 -5.00 3.48 -1.41
C PHE A 268 -5.97 4.12 -0.41
N LEU A 269 -5.74 5.37 -0.02
CA LEU A 269 -6.62 6.12 0.89
C LEU A 269 -7.97 6.46 0.24
N ILE A 270 -7.98 6.81 -1.05
CA ILE A 270 -9.18 7.04 -1.84
C ILE A 270 -9.99 5.74 -1.96
N GLU A 271 -9.37 4.60 -2.21
CA GLU A 271 -10.07 3.31 -2.24
C GLU A 271 -10.67 2.95 -0.87
N LEU A 272 -9.94 3.19 0.21
CA LEU A 272 -10.44 3.00 1.58
C LEU A 272 -11.65 3.89 1.88
N ASN A 273 -11.65 5.14 1.41
CA ASN A 273 -12.75 6.09 1.60
C ASN A 273 -13.92 5.87 0.62
N GLY A 274 -13.63 5.47 -0.63
CA GLY A 274 -14.56 5.23 -1.72
C GLY A 274 -15.36 3.93 -1.61
N ALA A 275 -14.87 2.96 -0.82
CA ALA A 275 -15.67 1.78 -0.44
C ALA A 275 -16.97 2.13 0.32
N GLY A 276 -17.14 3.38 0.76
CA GLY A 276 -18.38 3.93 1.34
C GLY A 276 -19.31 4.64 0.34
N GLN A 277 -18.92 4.84 -0.91
CA GLN A 277 -19.69 5.59 -1.91
C GLN A 277 -19.46 5.09 -3.35
N SER A 278 -20.42 4.34 -3.91
CA SER A 278 -20.69 4.31 -5.35
C SER A 278 -22.05 3.61 -5.56
N SER A 279 -22.88 3.85 -6.57
CA SER A 279 -22.90 4.73 -7.75
C SER A 279 -24.18 4.34 -8.51
N HIS A 280 -24.93 5.28 -9.07
CA HIS A 280 -25.96 4.99 -10.08
C HIS A 280 -25.72 5.88 -11.30
N GLY A 281 -25.68 5.28 -12.50
CA GLY A 281 -25.82 6.00 -13.77
C GLY A 281 -24.77 5.67 -14.83
N THR A 282 -25.03 4.58 -15.54
CA THR A 282 -24.71 4.23 -16.95
C THR A 282 -23.78 5.13 -17.79
N SER A 283 -22.87 4.43 -18.47
CA SER A 283 -21.94 4.81 -19.53
C SER A 283 -22.55 5.48 -20.77
N ASP A 284 -21.81 6.46 -21.32
CA ASP A 284 -21.48 6.53 -22.75
C ASP A 284 -20.06 7.11 -22.93
N PRO A 285 -19.31 6.73 -24.00
CA PRO A 285 -17.86 6.89 -24.07
C PRO A 285 -17.46 7.92 -25.14
N ILE A 286 -16.93 9.08 -24.74
CA ILE A 286 -16.20 9.96 -25.67
C ILE A 286 -15.00 10.61 -24.97
N TYR A 287 -13.87 10.53 -25.66
CA TYR A 287 -12.55 11.14 -25.42
C TYR A 287 -11.51 10.34 -24.63
N SER A 288 -10.88 9.42 -25.36
CA SER A 288 -9.44 9.15 -25.25
C SER A 288 -8.64 10.38 -25.71
N ASN A 289 -7.96 11.04 -24.77
CA ASN A 289 -6.63 11.69 -24.87
C ASN A 289 -6.53 12.85 -23.86
N SER A 290 -5.99 12.56 -22.69
CA SER A 290 -5.53 13.56 -21.71
C SER A 290 -4.41 12.89 -20.89
N THR A 291 -3.13 13.11 -21.21
CA THR A 291 -2.28 14.10 -20.51
C THR A 291 -2.84 14.53 -19.15
N CYS A 292 -2.08 14.19 -18.10
CA CYS A 292 -2.10 14.73 -16.74
C CYS A 292 -3.26 15.69 -16.43
N ASN A 293 -4.34 15.18 -15.84
CA ASN A 293 -5.34 16.00 -15.14
C ASN A 293 -6.13 15.12 -14.15
N HIS A 294 -5.44 14.57 -13.15
CA HIS A 294 -6.08 14.48 -11.83
C HIS A 294 -5.68 15.74 -11.09
N VAL A 295 -6.63 16.66 -11.12
CA VAL A 295 -6.67 17.91 -10.39
C VAL A 295 -6.41 17.57 -8.92
N TYR A 296 -5.21 17.92 -8.41
CA TYR A 296 -5.07 18.33 -7.01
C TYR A 296 -6.29 19.19 -6.67
N PRO A 297 -6.94 19.06 -5.50
CA PRO A 297 -8.00 19.98 -5.10
C PRO A 297 -7.58 21.38 -5.48
N GLY A 298 -8.42 22.03 -6.30
CA GLY A 298 -7.98 22.84 -7.44
C GLY A 298 -6.87 23.82 -7.09
N HIS A 299 -6.01 24.15 -8.07
CA HIS A 299 -5.23 25.39 -8.03
C HIS A 299 -6.14 26.47 -7.42
N SER A 300 -5.82 26.90 -6.21
CA SER A 300 -6.69 27.79 -5.42
C SER A 300 -6.57 29.16 -6.03
N SER A 301 -7.11 29.33 -7.24
CA SER A 301 -7.17 30.61 -7.89
C SER A 301 -8.02 31.50 -6.96
N PRO A 302 -7.62 32.76 -6.74
CA PRO A 302 -8.41 33.71 -5.96
C PRO A 302 -9.86 33.81 -6.45
N LEU A 303 -10.10 33.50 -7.73
CA LEU A 303 -11.40 33.52 -8.39
C LEU A 303 -12.33 32.36 -8.00
N SER A 304 -11.83 31.22 -7.53
CA SER A 304 -12.64 30.02 -7.23
C SER A 304 -12.70 29.66 -5.75
N THR A 305 -12.13 30.49 -4.88
CA THR A 305 -11.98 30.21 -3.44
C THR A 305 -12.80 31.20 -2.63
N ALA A 306 -13.40 30.76 -1.52
CA ALA A 306 -14.00 31.65 -0.52
C ALA A 306 -13.36 31.45 0.86
N PHE A 307 -13.16 32.53 1.59
CA PHE A 307 -12.70 32.51 2.97
C PHE A 307 -13.90 32.44 3.90
N PHE A 308 -13.83 31.57 4.89
CA PHE A 308 -14.88 31.34 5.88
C PHE A 308 -14.30 31.62 7.26
N LEU A 309 -14.72 32.73 7.83
CA LEU A 309 -14.44 33.08 9.20
C LEU A 309 -15.61 32.59 10.05
N ARG A 310 -15.41 31.48 10.77
CA ARG A 310 -16.30 31.16 11.89
C ARG A 310 -15.95 32.14 12.99
N ASP A 311 -16.88 33.04 13.27
CA ASP A 311 -16.63 34.18 14.13
C ASP A 311 -16.02 33.78 15.49
N ILE A 312 -15.23 34.72 15.99
CA ILE A 312 -14.48 34.74 17.23
C ILE A 312 -15.11 35.84 18.11
N PRO A 313 -16.22 35.58 18.82
CA PRO A 313 -16.91 36.62 19.56
C PRO A 313 -16.09 37.07 20.76
N GLU A 314 -16.18 38.36 21.12
CA GLU A 314 -15.42 38.91 22.24
C GLU A 314 -15.68 38.20 23.57
N ARG A 315 -16.87 37.64 23.78
CA ARG A 315 -17.19 36.86 25.00
C ARG A 315 -16.46 35.52 25.09
N PHE A 316 -15.93 34.98 23.98
CA PHE A 316 -15.13 33.77 23.97
C PHE A 316 -13.64 34.02 24.27
N ARG A 317 -13.20 35.29 24.29
CA ARG A 317 -11.81 35.69 24.56
C ARG A 317 -11.20 35.05 25.82
N PRO A 318 -11.88 34.99 26.98
CA PRO A 318 -11.30 34.36 28.17
C PRO A 318 -11.40 32.83 28.20
N HIS A 319 -12.12 32.21 27.26
CA HIS A 319 -12.45 30.79 27.30
C HIS A 319 -11.71 29.95 26.27
N ILE A 320 -11.33 30.54 25.13
CA ILE A 320 -10.59 29.83 24.09
C ILE A 320 -9.13 29.75 24.45
N TRP A 321 -8.56 28.55 24.36
CA TRP A 321 -7.14 28.32 24.54
C TRP A 321 -6.35 29.11 23.48
N GLU A 322 -5.45 29.97 23.94
CA GLU A 322 -4.54 30.76 23.11
C GLU A 322 -5.27 31.61 22.04
N TYR A 323 -6.43 32.18 22.43
CA TYR A 323 -7.23 33.09 21.61
C TYR A 323 -6.42 34.14 20.82
N PRO A 324 -5.41 34.84 21.40
CA PRO A 324 -4.68 35.88 20.68
C PRO A 324 -4.01 35.37 19.39
N HIS A 325 -3.59 34.10 19.35
CA HIS A 325 -3.01 33.50 18.16
C HIS A 325 -4.05 33.29 17.05
N VAL A 326 -5.25 32.82 17.40
CA VAL A 326 -6.36 32.66 16.45
C VAL A 326 -6.79 34.03 15.91
N ASP A 327 -6.90 35.03 16.77
CA ASP A 327 -7.29 36.39 16.39
C ASP A 327 -6.24 37.04 15.46
N ALA A 328 -4.94 36.87 15.74
CA ALA A 328 -3.87 37.35 14.86
C ALA A 328 -3.93 36.71 13.47
N THR A 329 -4.18 35.39 13.40
CA THR A 329 -4.34 34.70 12.11
C THR A 329 -5.62 35.12 11.39
N ALA A 330 -6.74 35.29 12.10
CA ALA A 330 -7.99 35.78 11.52
C ALA A 330 -7.82 37.20 10.94
N ASN A 331 -7.19 38.11 11.67
CA ASN A 331 -6.85 39.46 11.20
C ASN A 331 -6.01 39.43 9.93
N LYS A 332 -4.98 38.59 9.89
CA LYS A 332 -4.14 38.38 8.71
C LYS A 332 -4.97 37.91 7.51
N MET A 333 -5.85 36.92 7.69
CA MET A 333 -6.67 36.38 6.61
C MET A 333 -7.73 37.37 6.12
N VAL A 334 -8.31 38.19 7.01
CA VAL A 334 -9.25 39.27 6.65
C VAL A 334 -8.54 40.36 5.83
N GLN A 335 -7.31 40.74 6.19
CA GLN A 335 -6.53 41.68 5.38
C GLN A 335 -6.14 41.08 4.03
N ALA A 336 -5.73 39.81 4.02
CA ALA A 336 -5.41 39.10 2.79
C ALA A 336 -6.61 38.98 1.85
N SER A 337 -7.82 38.78 2.38
CA SER A 337 -9.04 38.71 1.57
C SER A 337 -9.30 40.02 0.81
N LYS A 338 -9.00 41.17 1.43
CA LYS A 338 -9.09 42.49 0.78
C LYS A 338 -8.06 42.66 -0.33
N VAL A 339 -6.81 42.27 -0.06
CA VAL A 339 -5.70 42.39 -1.03
C VAL A 339 -5.89 41.47 -2.24
N LEU A 340 -6.23 40.21 -2.00
CA LEU A 340 -6.44 39.19 -3.05
C LEU A 340 -7.84 39.24 -3.65
N LYS A 341 -8.74 40.08 -3.12
CA LYS A 341 -10.16 40.17 -3.50
C LYS A 341 -10.89 38.82 -3.41
N VAL A 342 -10.53 38.02 -2.40
CA VAL A 342 -11.16 36.73 -2.12
C VAL A 342 -12.45 36.98 -1.31
N PRO A 343 -13.61 36.42 -1.72
CA PRO A 343 -14.86 36.55 -0.97
C PRO A 343 -14.72 36.06 0.47
N LEU A 344 -15.09 36.90 1.45
CA LEU A 344 -15.09 36.56 2.87
C LEU A 344 -16.52 36.35 3.38
N VAL A 345 -16.80 35.16 3.89
CA VAL A 345 -18.07 34.76 4.52
C VAL A 345 -17.86 34.69 6.03
N VAL A 346 -18.63 35.48 6.78
CA VAL A 346 -18.60 35.54 8.25
C VAL A 346 -19.91 35.01 8.80
N THR A 347 -19.86 34.24 9.89
CA THR A 347 -21.08 33.85 10.60
C THR A 347 -20.93 33.98 12.11
N GLU A 348 -21.93 34.56 12.75
CA GLU A 348 -22.00 34.77 14.19
C GLU A 348 -22.96 33.75 14.82
N HIS A 349 -22.50 33.01 15.83
CA HIS A 349 -23.35 32.05 16.51
C HIS A 349 -24.11 32.74 17.65
N VAL A 350 -25.44 32.79 17.56
CA VAL A 350 -26.34 33.38 18.57
C VAL A 350 -25.79 34.67 19.20
N PRO A 351 -25.61 35.76 18.41
CA PRO A 351 -24.86 36.95 18.86
C PRO A 351 -25.47 37.65 20.07
N LYS A 352 -26.79 37.50 20.31
CA LYS A 352 -27.43 37.96 21.55
C LYS A 352 -26.83 37.33 22.82
N THR A 353 -26.36 36.08 22.72
CA THR A 353 -25.80 35.31 23.84
C THR A 353 -24.28 35.39 23.87
N PHE A 354 -23.63 35.33 22.72
CA PHE A 354 -22.17 35.21 22.64
C PHE A 354 -21.45 36.50 22.23
N GLY A 355 -22.19 37.55 21.90
CA GLY A 355 -21.62 38.78 21.32
C GLY A 355 -21.49 38.69 19.80
N THR A 356 -21.20 39.83 19.19
CA THR A 356 -20.89 39.96 17.76
C THR A 356 -19.40 39.72 17.52
N THR A 357 -19.02 39.75 16.25
CA THR A 357 -17.63 39.68 15.79
C THR A 357 -16.75 40.68 16.54
N ALA A 358 -15.57 40.24 16.96
CA ALA A 358 -14.62 41.07 17.70
C ALA A 358 -14.31 42.37 16.92
N ALA A 359 -14.38 43.52 17.61
CA ALA A 359 -14.25 44.84 16.98
C ALA A 359 -12.88 45.07 16.31
N GLU A 360 -11.86 44.28 16.69
CA GLU A 360 -10.52 44.28 16.10
C GLU A 360 -10.48 43.67 14.68
N LEU A 361 -11.48 42.84 14.30
CA LEU A 361 -11.61 42.26 12.97
C LEU A 361 -12.46 43.16 12.06
N ASP A 362 -11.82 43.90 11.15
CA ASP A 362 -12.52 44.71 10.14
C ASP A 362 -13.14 43.84 9.03
N VAL A 363 -14.33 43.30 9.30
CA VAL A 363 -15.13 42.46 8.40
C VAL A 363 -16.09 43.27 7.50
N THR A 364 -15.93 44.59 7.39
CA THR A 364 -16.84 45.45 6.59
C THR A 364 -16.89 45.08 5.12
N THR A 365 -15.84 44.47 4.59
CA THR A 365 -15.74 44.00 3.20
C THR A 365 -16.21 42.56 3.01
N ALA A 366 -16.74 41.90 4.06
CA ALA A 366 -17.29 40.56 3.94
C ALA A 366 -18.48 40.56 2.97
N VAL A 367 -18.53 39.56 2.10
CA VAL A 367 -19.68 39.38 1.18
C VAL A 367 -20.94 38.97 1.95
N CYS A 368 -20.77 38.47 3.17
CA CYS A 368 -21.87 38.05 4.02
C CYS A 368 -21.43 38.03 5.49
N CYS A 369 -22.29 38.54 6.38
CA CYS A 369 -22.19 38.34 7.83
C CYS A 369 -23.55 37.87 8.36
N LEU A 370 -23.65 36.59 8.76
CA LEU A 370 -24.93 35.95 9.11
C LEU A 370 -24.97 35.48 10.56
N SER A 371 -26.02 35.86 11.28
CA SER A 371 -26.33 35.27 12.56
C SER A 371 -26.98 33.89 12.39
N LYS A 372 -26.53 32.89 13.16
CA LYS A 372 -27.04 31.51 13.08
C LYS A 372 -27.16 30.84 14.44
N THR A 373 -28.05 29.86 14.52
CA THR A 373 -28.16 28.90 15.64
C THR A 373 -27.57 27.54 15.30
N LYS A 374 -27.39 27.20 14.02
CA LYS A 374 -26.69 25.97 13.59
C LYS A 374 -25.19 26.09 13.92
N PHE A 375 -24.56 24.97 14.29
CA PHE A 375 -23.12 24.92 14.53
C PHE A 375 -22.34 25.08 13.22
N SER A 376 -22.70 24.33 12.18
CA SER A 376 -22.16 24.49 10.82
C SER A 376 -22.47 25.88 10.26
N MET A 377 -21.51 26.48 9.54
CA MET A 377 -21.72 27.70 8.75
C MET A 377 -22.54 27.41 7.48
N TRP A 378 -22.70 26.14 7.09
CA TRP A 378 -23.42 25.72 5.89
C TRP A 378 -24.95 25.83 6.05
N THR A 379 -25.44 27.05 6.20
CA THR A 379 -26.86 27.38 6.22
C THR A 379 -27.41 27.51 4.79
N ASP A 380 -28.73 27.56 4.62
CA ASP A 380 -29.33 27.69 3.29
C ASP A 380 -28.89 28.99 2.58
N GLN A 381 -28.67 30.06 3.34
CA GLN A 381 -28.15 31.34 2.84
C GLN A 381 -26.69 31.24 2.39
N VAL A 382 -25.83 30.57 3.17
CA VAL A 382 -24.43 30.35 2.80
C VAL A 382 -24.34 29.41 1.60
N LYS A 383 -25.19 28.37 1.55
CA LYS A 383 -25.28 27.44 0.42
C LYS A 383 -25.65 28.17 -0.88
N ASP A 384 -26.69 29.01 -0.87
CA ASP A 384 -27.08 29.81 -2.02
C ASP A 384 -25.95 30.76 -2.46
N LEU A 385 -25.33 31.45 -1.50
CA LEU A 385 -24.20 32.33 -1.76
C LEU A 385 -23.05 31.59 -2.43
N VAL A 386 -22.62 30.46 -1.88
CA VAL A 386 -21.42 29.73 -2.31
C VAL A 386 -21.66 29.02 -3.64
N LEU A 387 -22.80 28.33 -3.81
CA LEU A 387 -23.06 27.52 -5.00
C LEU A 387 -23.59 28.34 -6.17
N ASN A 388 -24.45 29.32 -5.93
CA ASN A 388 -25.15 30.02 -7.00
C ASN A 388 -24.54 31.39 -7.32
N LYS A 389 -24.04 32.12 -6.31
CA LYS A 389 -23.52 33.50 -6.51
C LYS A 389 -22.01 33.54 -6.70
N LEU A 390 -21.26 32.92 -5.79
CA LEU A 390 -19.80 32.88 -5.83
C LEU A 390 -19.27 31.75 -6.71
N GLN A 391 -20.05 30.67 -6.83
CA GLN A 391 -19.66 29.42 -7.52
C GLN A 391 -18.27 28.91 -7.06
N SER A 392 -17.98 29.07 -5.77
CA SER A 392 -16.69 28.69 -5.20
C SER A 392 -16.54 27.18 -5.24
N LYS A 393 -15.33 26.71 -5.57
CA LYS A 393 -14.95 25.30 -5.59
C LYS A 393 -14.15 24.91 -4.35
N SER A 394 -13.57 25.88 -3.68
CA SER A 394 -12.78 25.69 -2.46
C SER A 394 -13.17 26.67 -1.37
N ALA A 395 -12.98 26.25 -0.12
CA ALA A 395 -13.23 27.02 1.08
C ALA A 395 -12.02 26.96 2.02
N VAL A 396 -11.55 28.13 2.47
CA VAL A 396 -10.52 28.24 3.51
C VAL A 396 -11.19 28.57 4.83
N LEU A 397 -11.12 27.66 5.81
CA LEU A 397 -11.76 27.76 7.11
C LEU A 397 -10.77 28.21 8.18
N PHE A 398 -11.18 29.20 8.96
CA PHE A 398 -10.49 29.65 10.18
C PHE A 398 -11.51 30.20 11.19
N GLY A 399 -11.09 30.25 12.46
CA GLY A 399 -11.90 30.65 13.60
C GLY A 399 -12.14 29.54 14.63
N ILE A 400 -13.11 29.74 15.50
CA ILE A 400 -13.41 28.84 16.63
C ILE A 400 -14.79 28.20 16.46
N GLU A 401 -15.23 27.18 17.19
CA GLU A 401 -14.37 26.19 17.83
C GLU A 401 -14.01 25.10 16.81
N SER A 402 -12.76 24.65 16.86
CA SER A 402 -12.20 23.66 15.93
C SER A 402 -13.03 22.38 15.88
N HIS A 403 -13.41 21.83 17.04
CA HIS A 403 -14.10 20.54 17.17
C HIS A 403 -15.63 20.60 16.94
N VAL A 404 -16.23 21.80 16.96
CA VAL A 404 -17.68 21.97 16.82
C VAL A 404 -18.03 22.65 15.50
N CYS A 405 -17.87 23.98 15.42
CA CYS A 405 -18.36 24.74 14.29
C CYS A 405 -17.46 24.58 13.07
N VAL A 406 -16.14 24.65 13.23
CA VAL A 406 -15.21 24.43 12.12
C VAL A 406 -15.36 23.01 11.60
N THR A 407 -15.37 22.02 12.50
CA THR A 407 -15.52 20.60 12.10
C THR A 407 -16.83 20.33 11.35
N GLN A 408 -17.97 20.76 11.88
CA GLN A 408 -19.25 20.53 11.19
C GLN A 408 -19.35 21.27 9.85
N THR A 409 -18.77 22.47 9.78
CA THR A 409 -18.72 23.24 8.52
C THR A 409 -17.88 22.54 7.48
N ALA A 410 -16.67 22.10 7.84
CA ALA A 410 -15.77 21.37 6.94
C ALA A 410 -16.43 20.09 6.41
N LEU A 411 -17.05 19.30 7.30
CA LEU A 411 -17.74 18.07 6.89
C LEU A 411 -18.91 18.33 5.95
N ASP A 412 -19.69 19.40 6.16
CA ASP A 412 -20.79 19.76 5.27
C ASP A 412 -20.29 20.28 3.91
N LEU A 413 -19.22 21.08 3.89
CA LEU A 413 -18.59 21.54 2.64
C LEU A 413 -18.06 20.37 1.81
N LEU A 414 -17.31 19.45 2.44
CA LEU A 414 -16.79 18.23 1.79
C LEU A 414 -17.92 17.37 1.21
N ARG A 415 -19.02 17.19 1.96
CA ARG A 415 -20.22 16.46 1.47
C ARG A 415 -20.88 17.10 0.25
N ASN A 416 -20.63 18.38 0.01
CA ASN A 416 -21.14 19.13 -1.14
C ASN A 416 -20.06 19.36 -2.21
N ASN A 417 -18.99 18.55 -2.23
CA ASN A 417 -17.91 18.60 -3.22
C ASN A 417 -17.20 19.95 -3.29
N ILE A 418 -17.04 20.61 -2.14
CA ILE A 418 -16.20 21.80 -1.99
C ILE A 418 -14.87 21.37 -1.35
N ASP A 419 -13.75 21.73 -1.98
CA ASP A 419 -12.43 21.47 -1.43
C ASP A 419 -12.21 22.31 -0.16
N VAL A 420 -11.85 21.67 0.95
CA VAL A 420 -11.73 22.37 2.24
C VAL A 420 -10.28 22.45 2.68
N TYR A 421 -9.84 23.67 2.97
CA TYR A 421 -8.55 23.99 3.58
C TYR A 421 -8.80 24.50 5.00
N VAL A 422 -8.20 23.90 6.02
CA VAL A 422 -8.32 24.35 7.41
C VAL A 422 -6.99 24.91 7.87
N LEU A 423 -7.00 26.14 8.39
CA LEU A 423 -5.78 26.80 8.86
C LEU A 423 -5.45 26.35 10.28
N ALA A 424 -4.42 25.50 10.42
CA ALA A 424 -3.99 24.97 11.71
C ALA A 424 -3.58 26.07 12.70
N ASP A 425 -2.97 27.14 12.19
CA ASP A 425 -2.59 28.34 12.95
C ASP A 425 -3.76 29.33 13.17
N GLY A 426 -4.94 29.02 12.63
CA GLY A 426 -6.13 29.87 12.65
C GLY A 426 -7.35 29.23 13.29
N VAL A 427 -7.21 28.11 14.00
CA VAL A 427 -8.34 27.45 14.70
C VAL A 427 -7.97 27.05 16.12
N SER A 428 -8.90 27.19 17.05
CA SER A 428 -8.73 26.71 18.44
C SER A 428 -10.07 26.28 19.05
N SER A 429 -10.02 25.79 20.29
CA SER A 429 -11.15 25.36 21.12
C SER A 429 -10.92 25.78 22.57
N ILE A 430 -11.94 25.64 23.42
CA ILE A 430 -11.78 25.85 24.87
C ILE A 430 -10.73 24.90 25.45
N ASN A 431 -10.83 23.61 25.10
CA ASN A 431 -9.87 22.59 25.53
C ASN A 431 -8.77 22.44 24.47
N LYS A 432 -7.50 22.53 24.89
CA LYS A 432 -6.34 22.44 24.00
C LYS A 432 -6.29 21.15 23.16
N ASP A 433 -6.66 20.02 23.76
CA ASP A 433 -6.52 18.70 23.12
C ASP A 433 -7.57 18.50 22.02
N GLU A 434 -8.71 19.19 22.11
CA GLU A 434 -9.77 19.16 21.09
C GLU A 434 -9.30 19.76 19.76
N VAL A 435 -8.31 20.66 19.77
CA VAL A 435 -7.75 21.23 18.54
C VAL A 435 -7.11 20.13 17.70
N LYS A 436 -6.22 19.34 18.29
CA LYS A 436 -5.49 18.27 17.59
C LYS A 436 -6.44 17.13 17.18
N ILE A 437 -7.40 16.77 18.02
CA ILE A 437 -8.42 15.76 17.70
C ILE A 437 -9.25 16.20 16.50
N ALA A 438 -9.71 17.46 16.49
CA ALA A 438 -10.49 18.02 15.39
C ALA A 438 -9.70 18.07 14.08
N LEU A 439 -8.47 18.60 14.09
CA LEU A 439 -7.63 18.70 12.90
C LEU A 439 -7.36 17.32 12.29
N LYS A 440 -6.97 16.34 13.12
CA LYS A 440 -6.74 14.96 12.66
C LYS A 440 -8.01 14.32 12.09
N ARG A 441 -9.16 14.56 12.71
CA ARG A 441 -10.44 14.07 12.21
C ARG A 441 -10.81 14.70 10.86
N LEU A 442 -10.53 15.99 10.67
CA LEU A 442 -10.81 16.70 9.43
C LEU A 442 -9.88 16.29 8.30
N GLU A 443 -8.60 16.09 8.60
CA GLU A 443 -7.63 15.47 7.69
C GLU A 443 -8.14 14.11 7.18
N GLN A 444 -8.55 13.23 8.11
CA GLN A 444 -9.12 11.91 7.78
C GLN A 444 -10.41 11.99 6.96
N ALA A 445 -11.18 13.07 7.10
CA ALA A 445 -12.40 13.28 6.34
C ALA A 445 -12.14 13.82 4.92
N GLY A 446 -10.90 14.21 4.59
CA GLY A 446 -10.50 14.74 3.29
C GLY A 446 -10.30 16.26 3.25
N ALA A 447 -10.31 16.95 4.40
CA ALA A 447 -9.88 18.35 4.45
C ALA A 447 -8.35 18.45 4.42
N ILE A 448 -7.82 19.50 3.80
CA ILE A 448 -6.39 19.79 3.79
C ILE A 448 -6.08 20.65 5.00
N ILE A 449 -5.24 20.14 5.90
CA ILE A 449 -4.74 20.92 7.02
C ILE A 449 -3.49 21.67 6.53
N THR A 450 -3.54 23.00 6.56
CA THR A 450 -2.46 23.87 6.07
C THR A 450 -2.24 25.04 7.02
N SER A 451 -1.28 25.93 6.73
CA SER A 451 -1.10 27.18 7.46
C SER A 451 -1.61 28.37 6.65
N SER A 452 -1.92 29.46 7.35
CA SER A 452 -2.30 30.71 6.72
C SER A 452 -1.22 31.26 5.78
N GLU A 453 0.08 31.05 6.07
CA GLU A 453 1.15 31.47 5.18
C GLU A 453 1.21 30.60 3.91
N SER A 454 1.12 29.28 4.06
CA SER A 454 1.17 28.34 2.95
C SER A 454 0.04 28.58 1.96
N ILE A 455 -1.21 28.77 2.44
CA ILE A 455 -2.35 28.98 1.54
C ILE A 455 -2.23 30.31 0.78
N LEU A 456 -1.72 31.37 1.43
CA LEU A 456 -1.60 32.68 0.78
C LEU A 456 -0.60 32.65 -0.38
N PHE A 457 0.55 31.99 -0.22
CA PHE A 457 1.50 31.81 -1.31
C PHE A 457 1.00 30.83 -2.37
N GLN A 458 0.30 29.75 -1.96
CA GLN A 458 -0.33 28.81 -2.90
C GLN A 458 -1.33 29.50 -3.83
N MET A 459 -2.10 30.46 -3.34
CA MET A 459 -3.06 31.22 -4.16
C MET A 459 -2.40 32.14 -5.20
N MET A 460 -1.16 32.60 -4.95
CA MET A 460 -0.44 33.48 -5.87
C MET A 460 0.43 32.73 -6.87
N VAL A 461 0.87 31.51 -6.52
CA VAL A 461 1.70 30.58 -7.33
C VAL A 461 3.11 31.09 -7.62
N ASP A 462 3.26 32.34 -8.06
CA ASP A 462 4.52 32.96 -8.45
C ASP A 462 4.72 34.30 -7.73
N SER A 463 5.98 34.59 -7.39
CA SER A 463 6.49 35.88 -6.93
C SER A 463 6.23 37.05 -7.88
N THR A 464 5.94 36.78 -9.16
CA THR A 464 5.58 37.80 -10.17
C THR A 464 4.13 38.28 -10.07
N HIS A 465 3.29 37.64 -9.24
CA HIS A 465 1.89 38.01 -9.06
C HIS A 465 1.74 39.47 -8.59
N GLU A 466 0.75 40.21 -9.13
CA GLU A 466 0.54 41.65 -8.87
C GLU A 466 0.47 41.97 -7.37
N GLN A 467 -0.23 41.10 -6.61
CA GLN A 467 -0.43 41.26 -5.17
C GLN A 467 0.69 40.68 -4.30
N PHE A 468 1.75 40.09 -4.89
CA PHE A 468 2.83 39.43 -4.16
C PHE A 468 3.49 40.35 -3.14
N LYS A 469 3.81 41.60 -3.52
CA LYS A 469 4.47 42.55 -2.61
C LYS A 469 3.59 42.89 -1.41
N ALA A 470 2.28 43.03 -1.62
CA ALA A 470 1.33 43.32 -0.55
C ALA A 470 1.19 42.15 0.41
N ILE A 471 1.05 40.92 -0.10
CA ILE A 471 0.97 39.70 0.72
C ILE A 471 2.28 39.38 1.42
N SER A 472 3.42 39.51 0.74
CA SER A 472 4.75 39.32 1.34
C SER A 472 4.99 40.29 2.50
N LYS A 473 4.58 41.55 2.36
CA LYS A 473 4.61 42.51 3.46
C LYS A 473 3.70 42.07 4.62
N LEU A 474 2.47 41.66 4.33
CA LEU A 474 1.52 41.18 5.34
C LEU A 474 2.05 39.96 6.12
N VAL A 475 2.64 38.98 5.42
CA VAL A 475 3.29 37.81 6.03
C VAL A 475 4.48 38.24 6.89
N LYS A 476 5.30 39.18 6.41
CA LYS A 476 6.44 39.70 7.17
C LYS A 476 6.00 40.42 8.46
N ASP A 477 4.97 41.25 8.37
CA ASP A 477 4.44 42.03 9.50
C ASP A 477 3.79 41.11 10.57
N SER A 478 3.33 39.92 10.16
CA SER A 478 2.70 38.93 11.04
C SER A 478 3.59 37.73 11.38
N LYS A 479 4.89 37.79 11.05
CA LYS A 479 5.83 36.65 11.17
C LYS A 479 5.90 36.08 12.58
N GLU A 480 6.07 36.94 13.58
CA GLU A 480 6.23 36.53 14.98
C GLU A 480 4.95 35.88 15.53
N ALA A 481 3.79 36.48 15.24
CA ALA A 481 2.50 35.93 15.62
C ALA A 481 2.23 34.57 14.96
N SER A 482 2.59 34.42 13.68
CA SER A 482 2.41 33.17 12.93
C SER A 482 3.32 32.05 13.46
N ALA A 483 4.56 32.37 13.79
CA ALA A 483 5.50 31.42 14.39
C ALA A 483 4.99 30.92 15.76
N ALA A 484 4.53 31.83 16.62
CA ALA A 484 3.98 31.48 17.93
C ALA A 484 2.68 30.65 17.82
N ALA A 485 1.81 31.01 16.86
CA ALA A 485 0.59 30.24 16.59
C ALA A 485 0.89 28.81 16.12
N LEU A 486 1.89 28.62 15.25
CA LEU A 486 2.30 27.28 14.78
C LEU A 486 3.02 26.47 15.87
N GLU A 487 3.83 27.09 16.72
CA GLU A 487 4.42 26.40 17.87
C GLU A 487 3.34 25.89 18.84
N THR A 488 2.26 26.66 18.99
CA THR A 488 1.15 26.36 19.88
C THR A 488 0.18 25.32 19.30
N PHE A 489 -0.33 25.57 18.09
CA PHE A 489 -1.41 24.81 17.46
C PHE A 489 -0.93 23.78 16.44
N GLY A 490 0.30 23.94 15.94
CA GLY A 490 0.83 23.12 14.88
C GLY A 490 0.79 21.63 15.22
N PRO A 491 0.56 20.77 14.21
CA PRO A 491 0.76 19.35 14.40
C PRO A 491 2.23 19.14 14.79
N ASN A 492 2.48 18.50 15.94
CA ASN A 492 3.78 17.88 16.19
C ASN A 492 3.88 16.74 15.18
N LEU A 493 4.34 17.05 13.97
CA LEU A 493 4.50 16.11 12.86
C LEU A 493 5.55 15.05 13.22
#